data_AF-A0A8J3KP27-F1
#
_entry.id   AF-A0A8J3KP27-F1
#
_cell.length_a   1.000
_cell.length_b   1.000
_cell.length_c   1.000
_cell.angle_alpha   90.00
_cell.angle_beta   90.00
_cell.angle_gamma   90.00
#
_symmetry.space_group_name_H-M   'P 1'
#
loop_
_entity.id
_entity.type
_entity.pdbx_description
1 polymer ?
#
loop_
_entity_poly.entity_id
_entity_poly.type
_entity_poly.pdbx_seq_one_letter_code
_entity_poly.pdbx_strand_id
1 'polypeptide(L)'
;MTTSSRRRSRSRSVPKPADPPRDITIDFRTAAPPEPTTSTDEPIPDATAADETAPAAEPDAAAAEAPVEQADAVEADAETEAEAETEAGNEVDAETDEQVEVAVEAVEVEVEQAVRPEPVLGRLLRRLRSPGSLLVTGVTAIVLFVHAWNITGFPAASDDEGTYLAQAWAVQQGLGLGHYTYWYDHPPLAWIQLAALSWLPAALSDGLAVPTGRYAMLAVTAAILLLTYLLGRRLGLPRWAAAVAVLCYGLSPLAVTTQRQIYLDSFAVAWLLGALVLALSPRRHLWHHVAAGAAAAVAALCKETMIVALPAVVLALWQGTARNGVRAFSFAGFGSGLLLVGGFYPLFAMLNGELLPGPGHVSLLGAWQFQLHHRTGSGSVFSAGSAANTVVGSWLYYDAVLLAGGVLAAAVGLAVRRLRVPAVAVALLAVVALRPGGYLPTMYVIQALPFLALCLAGVLALAVRHALTGPPGEPAPGWRRTVLLGLAVLAVAVVGIRWAGGTQRALTAQDNTPYEAAAAWLRDELPDRAGTRVVVDDVLWLDLVRDGFPRDNVLWFYKVDLDAKVAAGLPRGWRDVDYVVSTPAMRGDRAPLPTVDALLEHTRVVATFGAGPDRIEIRRVPDSAGDRR
;
A
#
# COMPACT_ATOMS: atom_id res chain seq x y z
N MET A 1 27.91 47.23 76.88
CA MET A 1 26.94 48.33 76.75
C MET A 1 26.47 48.41 75.30
N THR A 2 25.20 48.78 75.07
CA THR A 2 24.65 49.49 73.87
C THR A 2 24.95 48.91 72.47
N THR A 3 23.99 48.27 71.77
CA THR A 3 23.00 48.88 70.84
C THR A 3 23.64 49.55 69.60
N SER A 4 23.15 49.45 68.35
CA SER A 4 21.90 48.93 67.77
C SER A 4 22.08 48.57 66.27
N SER A 5 21.03 48.07 65.61
CA SER A 5 20.81 48.11 64.15
C SER A 5 21.72 47.29 63.21
N ARG A 6 21.43 45.99 63.05
CA ARG A 6 21.77 45.22 61.84
C ARG A 6 20.53 45.09 60.92
N ARG A 7 20.60 45.66 59.72
CA ARG A 7 19.63 45.38 58.63
C ARG A 7 19.68 43.89 58.26
N ARG A 8 18.55 43.18 58.39
CA ARG A 8 18.35 41.86 57.75
C ARG A 8 17.81 42.08 56.33
N SER A 9 18.60 41.75 55.30
CA SER A 9 18.07 41.52 53.96
C SER A 9 17.33 40.18 53.93
N ARG A 10 16.10 40.16 53.41
CA ARG A 10 15.34 38.92 53.20
C ARG A 10 15.78 38.26 51.89
N SER A 11 16.61 37.21 51.96
CA SER A 11 16.76 36.28 50.83
C SER A 11 15.47 35.49 50.68
N ARG A 12 14.71 35.72 49.61
CA ARG A 12 13.58 34.86 49.25
C ARG A 12 14.11 33.51 48.80
N SER A 13 13.66 32.44 49.46
CA SER A 13 13.85 31.06 49.02
C SER A 13 13.20 30.86 47.66
N VAL A 14 13.98 30.40 46.68
CA VAL A 14 13.46 29.95 45.38
C VAL A 14 12.67 28.66 45.60
N PRO A 15 11.43 28.53 45.10
CA PRO A 15 10.69 27.27 45.16
C PRO A 15 11.42 26.18 44.37
N LYS A 16 11.45 24.97 44.93
CA LYS A 16 11.88 23.76 44.22
C LYS A 16 11.01 23.61 42.95
N PRO A 17 11.57 23.28 41.77
CA PRO A 17 10.76 23.03 40.59
C PRO A 17 9.80 21.86 40.87
N ALA A 18 8.55 22.00 40.43
CA ALA A 18 7.56 20.95 40.53
C ALA A 18 7.96 19.73 39.69
N ASP A 19 7.64 18.54 40.18
CA ASP A 19 7.81 17.30 39.41
C ASP A 19 7.05 17.39 38.06
N PRO A 20 7.57 16.80 36.98
CA PRO A 20 6.86 16.77 35.71
C PRO A 20 5.50 16.07 35.86
N PRO A 21 4.46 16.51 35.14
CA PRO A 21 3.14 15.89 35.25
C PRO A 21 3.22 14.42 34.85
N ARG A 22 2.67 13.56 35.70
CA ARG A 22 2.51 12.12 35.44
C ARG A 22 1.57 11.89 34.26
N ASP A 23 1.68 10.71 33.67
CA ASP A 23 0.93 10.28 32.49
C ASP A 23 -0.55 10.67 32.52
N ILE A 24 -1.02 11.23 31.39
CA ILE A 24 -2.44 11.38 31.13
C ILE A 24 -2.98 10.01 30.73
N THR A 25 -3.24 9.16 31.72
CA THR A 25 -4.09 7.99 31.55
C THR A 25 -5.51 8.48 31.23
N ILE A 26 -5.99 8.20 30.02
CA ILE A 26 -7.39 8.47 29.67
C ILE A 26 -8.25 7.39 30.35
N ASP A 27 -8.94 7.76 31.42
CA ASP A 27 -9.84 6.89 32.17
C ASP A 27 -11.14 6.68 31.36
N PHE A 28 -11.32 5.49 30.78
CA PHE A 28 -12.55 5.10 30.07
C PHE A 28 -13.66 4.77 31.07
N ARG A 29 -14.27 5.82 31.67
CA ARG A 29 -15.55 5.71 32.36
C ARG A 29 -16.68 6.13 31.45
N THR A 30 -17.35 5.16 30.84
CA THR A 30 -18.70 5.34 30.32
C THR A 30 -19.68 5.56 31.48
N ALA A 31 -20.67 6.43 31.28
CA ALA A 31 -21.75 6.61 32.24
C ALA A 31 -22.63 5.34 32.31
N ALA A 32 -23.25 5.10 33.47
CA ALA A 32 -24.21 4.01 33.63
C ALA A 32 -25.39 4.16 32.67
N PRO A 33 -25.94 3.06 32.12
CA PRO A 33 -27.11 3.12 31.25
C PRO A 33 -28.35 3.62 32.02
N PRO A 34 -29.24 4.41 31.39
CA PRO A 34 -30.54 4.73 31.98
C PRO A 34 -31.43 3.48 32.01
N GLU A 35 -32.32 3.40 33.00
CA GLU A 35 -33.28 2.29 33.13
C GLU A 35 -34.26 2.22 31.95
N PRO A 36 -34.70 1.01 31.55
CA PRO A 36 -35.60 0.83 30.41
C PRO A 36 -37.03 1.29 30.76
N THR A 37 -37.49 2.36 30.11
CA THR A 37 -38.91 2.74 30.11
C THR A 37 -39.73 1.81 29.22
N THR A 38 -40.73 1.16 29.81
CA THR A 38 -41.67 0.26 29.12
C THR A 38 -42.45 0.95 28.01
N SER A 39 -42.47 0.36 26.82
CA SER A 39 -43.45 0.63 25.76
C SER A 39 -43.85 -0.70 25.09
N THR A 40 -45.13 -0.86 24.80
CA THR A 40 -45.80 -2.13 24.49
C THR A 40 -45.62 -2.64 23.06
N ASP A 41 -45.86 -3.95 22.93
CA ASP A 41 -45.92 -4.80 21.73
C ASP A 41 -46.61 -4.21 20.49
N GLU A 42 -46.12 -4.62 19.30
CA GLU A 42 -46.95 -5.32 18.30
C GLU A 42 -46.07 -6.14 17.32
N PRO A 43 -46.41 -7.41 16.99
CA PRO A 43 -45.63 -8.24 16.08
C PRO A 43 -46.11 -8.20 14.62
N ILE A 44 -45.19 -8.26 13.66
CA ILE A 44 -45.47 -8.42 12.22
C ILE A 44 -45.12 -9.86 11.80
N PRO A 45 -45.98 -10.59 11.05
CA PRO A 45 -45.97 -12.05 11.05
C PRO A 45 -45.06 -12.71 9.99
N ASP A 46 -44.74 -13.98 10.26
CA ASP A 46 -44.20 -14.95 9.30
C ASP A 46 -45.10 -15.15 8.07
N ALA A 47 -44.47 -15.47 6.95
CA ALA A 47 -45.16 -15.90 5.73
C ALA A 47 -44.39 -17.05 5.06
N THR A 48 -44.74 -18.29 5.42
CA THR A 48 -44.36 -19.50 4.68
C THR A 48 -45.59 -20.19 4.09
N ALA A 49 -45.40 -20.75 2.89
CA ALA A 49 -46.25 -21.74 2.22
C ALA A 49 -47.63 -21.29 1.68
N ALA A 50 -47.76 -21.38 0.37
CA ALA A 50 -48.97 -21.84 -0.30
C ALA A 50 -48.55 -22.87 -1.36
N ASP A 51 -49.04 -24.10 -1.20
CA ASP A 51 -48.98 -25.18 -2.20
C ASP A 51 -50.21 -25.05 -3.13
N GLU A 52 -50.09 -25.47 -4.39
CA GLU A 52 -51.05 -26.39 -5.05
C GLU A 52 -50.89 -26.48 -6.58
N THR A 53 -50.75 -27.73 -7.05
CA THR A 53 -51.30 -28.31 -8.29
C THR A 53 -50.68 -28.01 -9.67
N ALA A 54 -50.29 -29.10 -10.34
CA ALA A 54 -50.14 -29.22 -11.80
C ALA A 54 -51.47 -29.71 -12.45
N PRO A 55 -51.59 -29.72 -13.80
CA PRO A 55 -51.28 -30.97 -14.49
C PRO A 55 -50.60 -30.83 -15.88
N ALA A 56 -50.20 -31.99 -16.41
CA ALA A 56 -49.35 -32.23 -17.57
C ALA A 56 -49.90 -31.88 -18.97
N ALA A 57 -49.00 -31.65 -19.93
CA ALA A 57 -49.05 -32.19 -21.29
C ALA A 57 -47.67 -32.15 -22.00
N GLU A 58 -47.13 -33.31 -22.35
CA GLU A 58 -46.13 -33.53 -23.42
C GLU A 58 -46.89 -33.68 -24.77
N PRO A 59 -46.28 -33.68 -26.00
CA PRO A 59 -44.98 -34.32 -26.29
C PRO A 59 -44.05 -33.71 -27.38
N ASP A 60 -42.88 -34.37 -27.51
CA ASP A 60 -42.31 -34.94 -28.77
C ASP A 60 -41.04 -34.34 -29.43
N ALA A 61 -40.39 -35.24 -30.18
CA ALA A 61 -39.26 -35.12 -31.11
C ALA A 61 -37.80 -35.12 -30.55
N ALA A 62 -37.11 -36.24 -30.79
CA ALA A 62 -35.71 -36.52 -30.47
C ALA A 62 -34.77 -36.46 -31.71
N ALA A 63 -33.46 -36.61 -31.48
CA ALA A 63 -32.38 -36.95 -32.46
C ALA A 63 -32.08 -35.88 -33.56
N ALA A 64 -30.88 -35.70 -34.13
CA ALA A 64 -29.48 -36.07 -33.84
C ALA A 64 -28.58 -35.04 -34.63
N GLU A 65 -27.25 -35.10 -34.85
CA GLU A 65 -26.18 -36.10 -34.62
C GLU A 65 -24.80 -35.39 -34.56
N ALA A 66 -23.68 -36.10 -34.81
CA ALA A 66 -22.33 -35.59 -35.13
C ALA A 66 -21.96 -36.04 -36.60
N PRO A 67 -20.73 -35.95 -37.18
CA PRO A 67 -19.39 -35.63 -36.62
C PRO A 67 -18.40 -34.82 -37.54
N VAL A 68 -17.13 -34.65 -37.09
CA VAL A 68 -15.79 -34.78 -37.78
C VAL A 68 -15.64 -34.24 -39.25
N GLU A 69 -14.62 -33.46 -39.66
CA GLU A 69 -13.20 -33.86 -39.87
C GLU A 69 -12.21 -32.71 -40.28
N GLN A 70 -10.89 -33.02 -40.27
CA GLN A 70 -9.66 -32.46 -40.92
C GLN A 70 -9.70 -31.11 -41.71
N ALA A 71 -8.72 -30.18 -41.64
CA ALA A 71 -7.25 -30.25 -41.73
C ALA A 71 -6.68 -30.47 -43.16
N ASP A 72 -6.08 -29.43 -43.76
CA ASP A 72 -5.09 -29.58 -44.84
C ASP A 72 -4.20 -28.32 -45.02
N ALA A 73 -3.13 -28.41 -45.81
CA ALA A 73 -2.03 -27.42 -45.87
C ALA A 73 -1.58 -27.06 -47.32
N VAL A 74 -0.41 -26.39 -47.43
CA VAL A 74 0.52 -26.30 -48.60
C VAL A 74 0.47 -25.05 -49.52
N GLU A 75 1.57 -24.28 -49.44
CA GLU A 75 2.45 -23.60 -50.45
C GLU A 75 1.98 -22.83 -51.70
N ALA A 76 2.95 -22.06 -52.24
CA ALA A 76 3.07 -21.42 -53.56
C ALA A 76 2.35 -20.06 -53.76
N ASP A 77 2.88 -19.05 -54.49
CA ASP A 77 3.96 -19.00 -55.49
C ASP A 77 4.84 -17.73 -55.40
N ALA A 78 5.91 -17.69 -56.20
CA ALA A 78 6.76 -16.52 -56.45
C ALA A 78 6.95 -16.29 -57.97
N GLU A 79 7.08 -15.03 -58.41
CA GLU A 79 7.77 -14.56 -59.65
C GLU A 79 7.78 -13.00 -59.59
N THR A 80 8.88 -12.25 -59.77
CA THR A 80 9.88 -12.11 -60.86
C THR A 80 9.41 -11.18 -61.99
N GLU A 81 10.06 -10.01 -62.11
CA GLU A 81 10.33 -9.35 -63.40
C GLU A 81 11.55 -8.43 -63.27
N ALA A 82 12.26 -8.18 -64.37
CA ALA A 82 13.65 -7.72 -64.37
C ALA A 82 13.95 -6.72 -65.50
N GLU A 83 15.13 -6.06 -65.41
CA GLU A 83 15.91 -5.48 -66.54
C GLU A 83 15.23 -4.39 -67.42
N ALA A 84 15.94 -3.49 -68.12
CA ALA A 84 17.31 -2.99 -68.08
C ALA A 84 17.34 -1.63 -68.81
N GLU A 85 18.41 -0.84 -68.65
CA GLU A 85 19.03 -0.13 -69.78
C GLU A 85 20.42 0.40 -69.38
N THR A 86 21.40 0.23 -70.26
CA THR A 86 22.79 0.70 -70.09
C THR A 86 23.30 1.15 -71.45
N GLU A 87 23.85 2.36 -71.57
CA GLU A 87 25.03 2.68 -72.40
C GLU A 87 25.34 4.18 -72.38
N ALA A 88 26.60 4.54 -72.09
CA ALA A 88 27.42 5.43 -72.92
C ALA A 88 28.77 5.75 -72.27
N GLY A 89 29.84 5.69 -73.07
CA GLY A 89 30.98 6.62 -72.95
C GLY A 89 32.09 6.27 -71.97
N ASN A 90 33.17 5.70 -72.49
CA ASN A 90 34.46 5.54 -71.81
C ASN A 90 35.44 6.62 -72.29
N GLU A 91 36.06 7.39 -71.40
CA GLU A 91 37.32 8.11 -71.69
C GLU A 91 38.13 8.36 -70.40
N VAL A 92 39.44 8.48 -70.55
CA VAL A 92 40.46 8.26 -69.50
C VAL A 92 41.02 9.58 -68.99
N ASP A 93 41.25 9.71 -67.68
CA ASP A 93 42.24 10.65 -67.12
C ASP A 93 43.02 10.05 -65.94
N ALA A 94 44.29 9.73 -66.18
CA ALA A 94 45.21 9.07 -65.25
C ALA A 94 45.87 10.04 -64.23
N GLU A 95 45.22 11.18 -63.95
CA GLU A 95 45.70 12.20 -63.00
C GLU A 95 44.96 12.13 -61.64
N THR A 96 44.13 11.10 -61.45
CA THR A 96 43.24 10.97 -60.27
C THR A 96 43.74 9.99 -59.20
N ASP A 97 44.59 9.01 -59.52
CA ASP A 97 44.99 7.96 -58.55
C ASP A 97 45.69 8.52 -57.31
N GLU A 98 46.65 9.44 -57.45
CA GLU A 98 47.41 9.98 -56.30
C GLU A 98 46.54 10.90 -55.40
N GLN A 99 45.50 11.53 -55.95
CA GLN A 99 44.53 12.30 -55.16
C GLN A 99 43.45 11.41 -54.55
N VAL A 100 43.07 10.31 -55.21
CA VAL A 100 42.17 9.30 -54.66
C VAL A 100 42.83 8.54 -53.52
N GLU A 101 44.11 8.15 -53.63
CA GLU A 101 44.83 7.42 -52.58
C GLU A 101 44.96 8.28 -51.30
N VAL A 102 45.35 9.56 -51.44
CA VAL A 102 45.39 10.50 -50.29
C VAL A 102 43.99 10.80 -49.73
N ALA A 103 42.94 10.85 -50.57
CA ALA A 103 41.56 11.01 -50.10
C ALA A 103 41.02 9.74 -49.41
N VAL A 104 41.41 8.55 -49.87
CA VAL A 104 41.05 7.27 -49.25
C VAL A 104 41.78 7.11 -47.92
N GLU A 105 43.08 7.44 -47.83
CA GLU A 105 43.83 7.39 -46.56
C GLU A 105 43.28 8.43 -45.56
N ALA A 106 42.92 9.63 -46.01
CA ALA A 106 42.24 10.62 -45.17
C ALA A 106 40.85 10.16 -44.69
N VAL A 107 40.08 9.47 -45.55
CA VAL A 107 38.77 8.89 -45.20
C VAL A 107 38.92 7.68 -44.27
N GLU A 108 39.93 6.82 -44.44
CA GLU A 108 40.20 5.72 -43.51
C GLU A 108 40.59 6.23 -42.12
N VAL A 109 41.41 7.29 -42.05
CA VAL A 109 41.77 7.95 -40.78
C VAL A 109 40.58 8.66 -40.11
N GLU A 110 39.63 9.20 -40.88
CA GLU A 110 38.38 9.76 -40.33
C GLU A 110 37.36 8.66 -39.92
N VAL A 111 37.33 7.54 -40.64
CA VAL A 111 36.49 6.37 -40.32
C VAL A 111 37.02 5.60 -39.10
N GLU A 112 38.34 5.56 -38.85
CA GLU A 112 38.89 4.97 -37.62
C GLU A 112 38.63 5.83 -36.36
N GLN A 113 38.18 7.09 -36.52
CA GLN A 113 37.59 7.89 -35.43
C GLN A 113 36.09 7.64 -35.21
N ALA A 114 35.54 6.53 -35.72
CA ALA A 114 34.25 6.01 -35.29
C ALA A 114 34.21 5.86 -33.75
N VAL A 115 33.53 6.80 -33.08
CA VAL A 115 33.39 6.88 -31.62
C VAL A 115 32.91 5.53 -31.08
N ARG A 116 33.85 4.73 -30.53
CA ARG A 116 33.55 3.40 -29.99
C ARG A 116 32.35 3.51 -29.06
N PRO A 117 31.24 2.81 -29.32
CA PRO A 117 29.99 3.04 -28.59
C PRO A 117 30.24 2.76 -27.11
N GLU A 118 30.11 3.79 -26.25
CA GLU A 118 30.39 3.63 -24.81
C GLU A 118 29.64 2.38 -24.31
N PRO A 119 30.36 1.42 -23.67
CA PRO A 119 29.71 0.22 -23.17
C PRO A 119 28.54 0.61 -22.28
N VAL A 120 27.45 -0.16 -22.33
CA VAL A 120 26.19 0.18 -21.63
C VAL A 120 26.45 0.46 -20.14
N LEU A 121 27.40 -0.27 -19.55
CA LEU A 121 27.92 -0.07 -18.19
C LEU A 121 28.53 1.33 -17.97
N GLY A 122 29.35 1.86 -18.90
CA GLY A 122 29.94 3.19 -18.80
C GLY A 122 28.89 4.30 -18.81
N ARG A 123 27.91 4.21 -19.73
CA ARG A 123 26.75 5.13 -19.77
C ARG A 123 25.90 5.06 -18.51
N LEU A 124 25.73 3.86 -17.94
CA LEU A 124 24.97 3.63 -16.71
C LEU A 124 25.70 4.19 -15.48
N LEU A 125 27.00 3.93 -15.33
CA LEU A 125 27.85 4.50 -14.27
C LEU A 125 27.91 6.03 -14.34
N ARG A 126 28.05 6.62 -15.54
CA ARG A 126 28.01 8.08 -15.75
C ARG A 126 26.66 8.68 -15.33
N ARG A 127 25.54 7.99 -15.59
CA ARG A 127 24.20 8.39 -15.11
C ARG A 127 24.04 8.25 -13.61
N LEU A 128 24.56 7.18 -12.98
CA LEU A 128 24.51 6.99 -11.52
C LEU A 128 25.35 8.03 -10.77
N ARG A 129 26.48 8.46 -11.36
CA ARG A 129 27.35 9.53 -10.84
C ARG A 129 26.81 10.95 -11.07
N SER A 130 25.65 11.13 -11.70
CA SER A 130 25.07 12.47 -11.85
C SER A 130 24.68 13.06 -10.49
N PRO A 131 24.85 14.38 -10.24
CA PRO A 131 24.48 14.98 -8.95
C PRO A 131 23.00 14.79 -8.57
N GLY A 132 22.12 14.65 -9.56
CA GLY A 132 20.70 14.37 -9.32
C GLY A 132 20.42 12.91 -8.95
N SER A 133 21.28 11.99 -9.36
CA SER A 133 21.23 10.56 -9.03
C SER A 133 21.81 10.31 -7.65
N LEU A 134 23.00 10.87 -7.35
CA LEU A 134 23.63 10.80 -6.03
C LEU A 134 22.75 11.40 -4.93
N LEU A 135 22.05 12.51 -5.21
CA LEU A 135 21.11 13.11 -4.26
C LEU A 135 19.94 12.17 -3.94
N VAL A 136 19.30 11.56 -4.95
CA VAL A 136 18.15 10.69 -4.68
C VAL A 136 18.58 9.37 -4.06
N THR A 137 19.68 8.76 -4.49
CA THR A 137 20.16 7.51 -3.88
C THR A 137 20.60 7.72 -2.43
N GLY A 138 21.29 8.82 -2.13
CA GLY A 138 21.67 9.17 -0.76
C GLY A 138 20.46 9.43 0.15
N VAL A 139 19.47 10.20 -0.33
CA VAL A 139 18.23 10.46 0.42
C VAL A 139 17.41 9.18 0.62
N THR A 140 17.24 8.37 -0.43
CA THR A 140 16.55 7.08 -0.32
C THR A 140 17.27 6.14 0.65
N ALA A 141 18.61 6.08 0.64
CA ALA A 141 19.37 5.25 1.59
C ALA A 141 19.17 5.70 3.05
N ILE A 142 19.16 7.01 3.32
CA ILE A 142 18.88 7.55 4.67
C ILE A 142 17.47 7.16 5.13
N VAL A 143 16.46 7.29 4.26
CA VAL A 143 15.08 6.88 4.59
C VAL A 143 15.00 5.38 4.82
N LEU A 144 15.57 4.56 3.94
CA LEU A 144 15.53 3.10 4.08
C LEU A 144 16.24 2.61 5.34
N PHE A 145 17.32 3.27 5.77
CA PHE A 145 17.95 2.99 7.06
C PHE A 145 16.98 3.22 8.23
N VAL A 146 16.25 4.34 8.23
CA VAL A 146 15.22 4.63 9.25
C VAL A 146 14.05 3.63 9.18
N HIS A 147 13.66 3.17 7.99
CA HIS A 147 12.59 2.17 7.86
C HIS A 147 13.03 0.78 8.31
N ALA A 148 14.27 0.37 8.01
CA ALA A 148 14.82 -0.94 8.39
C ALA A 148 15.18 -1.04 9.89
N TRP A 149 15.61 0.05 10.51
CA TRP A 149 16.02 0.05 11.92
C TRP A 149 14.83 -0.26 12.84
N ASN A 150 14.92 -1.33 13.64
CA ASN A 150 13.84 -1.76 14.55
C ASN A 150 12.51 -2.09 13.82
N ILE A 151 12.56 -2.55 12.55
CA ILE A 151 11.37 -2.89 11.75
C ILE A 151 10.57 -4.07 12.32
N THR A 152 11.25 -5.00 13.01
CA THR A 152 10.63 -6.14 13.70
C THR A 152 10.02 -5.72 15.04
N GLY A 153 10.63 -4.77 15.77
CA GLY A 153 10.12 -4.30 17.06
C GLY A 153 9.00 -3.26 16.96
N PHE A 154 8.94 -2.46 15.89
CA PHE A 154 7.91 -1.43 15.69
C PHE A 154 7.45 -1.31 14.22
N PRO A 155 6.14 -1.13 13.96
CA PRO A 155 5.04 -1.05 14.93
C PRO A 155 4.54 -2.42 15.41
N ALA A 156 3.53 -2.42 16.30
CA ALA A 156 2.73 -3.61 16.57
C ALA A 156 2.29 -4.28 15.25
N ALA A 157 2.32 -5.60 15.18
CA ALA A 157 1.78 -6.37 14.08
C ALA A 157 0.25 -6.27 14.07
N SER A 158 -0.33 -6.05 12.89
CA SER A 158 -1.79 -6.08 12.71
C SER A 158 -2.23 -7.31 11.94
N ASP A 159 -3.43 -7.82 12.25
CA ASP A 159 -4.09 -8.97 11.59
C ASP A 159 -4.01 -8.91 10.06
N ASP A 160 -4.31 -7.75 9.45
CA ASP A 160 -4.16 -7.48 8.01
C ASP A 160 -2.76 -7.87 7.44
N GLU A 161 -1.67 -7.63 8.18
CA GLU A 161 -0.32 -7.98 7.73
C GLU A 161 -0.11 -9.50 7.70
N GLY A 162 -0.71 -10.19 8.68
CA GLY A 162 -0.79 -11.64 8.74
C GLY A 162 -1.55 -12.19 7.53
N THR A 163 -2.74 -11.67 7.28
CA THR A 163 -3.58 -12.10 6.15
C THR A 163 -2.89 -11.92 4.82
N TYR A 164 -2.30 -10.75 4.55
CA TYR A 164 -1.62 -10.53 3.27
C TYR A 164 -0.34 -11.37 3.14
N LEU A 165 0.39 -11.63 4.24
CA LEU A 165 1.56 -12.52 4.22
C LEU A 165 1.18 -14.01 4.07
N ALA A 166 0.10 -14.45 4.72
CA ALA A 166 -0.42 -15.82 4.62
C ALA A 166 -1.07 -16.09 3.25
N GLN A 167 -1.71 -15.09 2.63
CA GLN A 167 -2.12 -15.14 1.22
C GLN A 167 -0.91 -15.22 0.28
N ALA A 168 0.15 -14.42 0.50
CA ALA A 168 1.39 -14.52 -0.26
C ALA A 168 2.07 -15.89 -0.11
N TRP A 169 2.07 -16.45 1.10
CA TRP A 169 2.56 -17.80 1.37
C TRP A 169 1.72 -18.86 0.62
N ALA A 170 0.39 -18.74 0.59
CA ALA A 170 -0.46 -19.67 -0.16
C ALA A 170 -0.14 -19.67 -1.67
N VAL A 171 0.18 -18.50 -2.24
CA VAL A 171 0.67 -18.37 -3.62
C VAL A 171 2.02 -19.08 -3.81
N GLN A 172 2.97 -18.92 -2.87
CA GLN A 172 4.26 -19.62 -2.90
C GLN A 172 4.12 -21.14 -2.84
N GLN A 173 3.15 -21.66 -2.07
CA GLN A 173 2.89 -23.09 -1.94
C GLN A 173 2.00 -23.68 -3.05
N GLY A 174 1.54 -22.86 -4.02
CA GLY A 174 0.63 -23.31 -5.07
C GLY A 174 -0.78 -23.68 -4.59
N LEU A 175 -1.20 -23.19 -3.42
CA LEU A 175 -2.49 -23.50 -2.81
C LEU A 175 -3.65 -22.64 -3.34
N GLY A 176 -3.34 -21.55 -4.05
CA GLY A 176 -4.32 -20.62 -4.62
C GLY A 176 -4.02 -19.16 -4.25
N LEU A 177 -5.03 -18.29 -4.38
CA LEU A 177 -4.92 -16.87 -4.06
C LEU A 177 -5.03 -16.56 -2.56
N GLY A 178 -5.35 -17.55 -1.72
CA GLY A 178 -5.44 -17.41 -0.27
C GLY A 178 -5.25 -18.74 0.43
N HIS A 179 -4.97 -18.70 1.73
CA HIS A 179 -4.78 -19.91 2.54
C HIS A 179 -6.12 -20.53 3.02
N TYR A 180 -7.22 -19.77 2.87
CA TYR A 180 -8.64 -20.13 2.97
C TYR A 180 -9.38 -19.82 1.65
N THR A 181 -10.71 -19.97 1.62
CA THR A 181 -11.55 -19.58 0.48
C THR A 181 -11.30 -18.11 0.09
N TYR A 182 -10.81 -17.89 -1.12
CA TYR A 182 -10.61 -16.55 -1.68
C TYR A 182 -11.96 -15.98 -2.08
N TRP A 183 -12.35 -14.82 -1.54
CA TRP A 183 -13.72 -14.30 -1.63
C TRP A 183 -13.83 -12.92 -2.29
N TYR A 184 -12.82 -12.53 -3.06
CA TYR A 184 -12.77 -11.27 -3.82
C TYR A 184 -12.82 -9.99 -2.96
N ASP A 185 -12.39 -10.07 -1.69
CA ASP A 185 -12.26 -8.94 -0.77
C ASP A 185 -11.35 -7.82 -1.29
N HIS A 186 -10.19 -8.21 -1.81
CA HIS A 186 -9.21 -7.35 -2.45
C HIS A 186 -8.65 -8.02 -3.71
N PRO A 187 -8.30 -7.27 -4.77
CA PRO A 187 -7.58 -7.82 -5.91
C PRO A 187 -6.18 -8.36 -5.54
N PRO A 188 -5.72 -9.48 -6.13
CA PRO A 188 -4.64 -10.28 -5.54
C PRO A 188 -3.22 -9.83 -5.87
N LEU A 189 -3.04 -8.85 -6.77
CA LEU A 189 -1.74 -8.62 -7.41
C LEU A 189 -0.68 -8.05 -6.44
N ALA A 190 -1.11 -7.43 -5.33
CA ALA A 190 -0.20 -6.97 -4.29
C ALA A 190 0.43 -8.13 -3.49
N TRP A 191 -0.34 -9.14 -3.07
CA TRP A 191 0.26 -10.27 -2.36
C TRP A 191 0.92 -11.30 -3.29
N ILE A 192 0.55 -11.35 -4.57
CA ILE A 192 1.35 -12.06 -5.59
C ILE A 192 2.75 -11.42 -5.73
N GLN A 193 2.85 -10.09 -5.67
CA GLN A 193 4.16 -9.42 -5.62
C GLN A 193 4.87 -9.63 -4.28
N LEU A 194 4.14 -9.63 -3.16
CA LEU A 194 4.71 -9.97 -1.86
C LEU A 194 5.29 -11.39 -1.86
N ALA A 195 4.63 -12.37 -2.47
CA ALA A 195 5.11 -13.74 -2.61
C ALA A 195 6.48 -13.81 -3.29
N ALA A 196 6.73 -12.96 -4.29
CA ALA A 196 8.04 -12.86 -4.97
C ALA A 196 9.13 -12.16 -4.12
N LEU A 197 8.77 -11.48 -3.03
CA LEU A 197 9.68 -10.69 -2.18
C LEU A 197 9.88 -11.27 -0.77
N SER A 198 8.87 -11.93 -0.19
CA SER A 198 8.86 -12.38 1.21
C SER A 198 9.62 -13.68 1.47
N TRP A 199 9.88 -14.48 0.43
CA TRP A 199 10.65 -15.73 0.54
C TRP A 199 12.06 -15.49 1.09
N LEU A 200 12.72 -14.37 0.73
CA LEU A 200 14.08 -14.09 1.13
C LEU A 200 14.17 -13.69 2.63
N PRO A 201 13.36 -12.76 3.17
CA PRO A 201 13.27 -12.55 4.61
C PRO A 201 12.94 -13.83 5.39
N ALA A 202 11.99 -14.64 4.91
CA ALA A 202 11.59 -15.88 5.57
C ALA A 202 12.73 -16.92 5.61
N ALA A 203 13.61 -16.94 4.59
CA ALA A 203 14.78 -17.83 4.55
C ALA A 203 15.98 -17.33 5.39
N LEU A 204 15.92 -16.13 5.97
CA LEU A 204 17.03 -15.48 6.69
C LEU A 204 16.77 -15.27 8.18
N SER A 205 15.59 -15.62 8.70
CA SER A 205 15.19 -15.33 10.09
C SER A 205 14.14 -16.29 10.62
N ASP A 206 14.44 -16.91 11.77
CA ASP A 206 13.52 -17.74 12.55
C ASP A 206 12.62 -16.94 13.50
N GLY A 207 12.69 -15.60 13.47
CA GLY A 207 11.78 -14.71 14.20
C GLY A 207 10.34 -14.82 13.71
N LEU A 208 9.41 -14.10 14.37
CA LEU A 208 7.99 -14.08 13.98
C LEU A 208 7.80 -13.80 12.48
N ALA A 209 6.86 -14.50 11.86
CA ALA A 209 6.66 -14.47 10.42
C ALA A 209 6.31 -13.07 9.90
N VAL A 210 5.32 -12.39 10.51
CA VAL A 210 4.86 -11.06 10.09
C VAL A 210 5.94 -9.97 10.26
N PRO A 211 6.52 -9.75 11.46
CA PRO A 211 7.62 -8.81 11.65
C PRO A 211 8.83 -9.06 10.73
N THR A 212 9.15 -10.32 10.44
CA THR A 212 10.21 -10.70 9.48
C THR A 212 9.80 -10.36 8.04
N GLY A 213 8.55 -10.64 7.64
CA GLY A 213 8.02 -10.36 6.31
C GLY A 213 8.11 -8.88 5.91
N ARG A 214 8.08 -7.96 6.89
CA ARG A 214 8.23 -6.51 6.67
C ARG A 214 9.52 -6.09 5.96
N TYR A 215 10.60 -6.88 6.02
CA TYR A 215 11.81 -6.58 5.25
C TYR A 215 11.55 -6.54 3.73
N ALA A 216 10.54 -7.27 3.22
CA ALA A 216 10.11 -7.18 1.83
C ALA A 216 9.59 -5.77 1.46
N MET A 217 8.98 -5.06 2.41
CA MET A 217 8.42 -3.71 2.20
C MET A 217 9.52 -2.65 2.00
N LEU A 218 10.78 -2.93 2.33
CA LEU A 218 11.90 -2.03 2.05
C LEU A 218 12.11 -1.85 0.54
N ALA A 219 11.92 -2.90 -0.26
CA ALA A 219 12.01 -2.83 -1.73
C ALA A 219 10.86 -2.00 -2.32
N VAL A 220 9.64 -2.18 -1.80
CA VAL A 220 8.45 -1.42 -2.19
C VAL A 220 8.63 0.06 -1.85
N THR A 221 9.06 0.35 -0.61
CA THR A 221 9.36 1.70 -0.13
C THR A 221 10.47 2.36 -0.95
N ALA A 222 11.54 1.63 -1.31
CA ALA A 222 12.58 2.14 -2.21
C ALA A 222 12.00 2.58 -3.56
N ALA A 223 11.14 1.75 -4.17
CA ALA A 223 10.47 2.09 -5.42
C ALA A 223 9.59 3.35 -5.29
N ILE A 224 8.77 3.46 -4.23
CA ILE A 224 7.95 4.64 -3.97
C ILE A 224 8.82 5.90 -3.84
N LEU A 225 9.88 5.88 -3.02
CA LEU A 225 10.76 7.03 -2.81
C LEU A 225 11.42 7.51 -4.11
N LEU A 226 11.93 6.57 -4.92
CA LEU A 226 12.53 6.86 -6.23
C LEU A 226 11.49 7.43 -7.21
N LEU A 227 10.30 6.84 -7.27
CA LEU A 227 9.22 7.30 -8.15
C LEU A 227 8.65 8.65 -7.71
N THR A 228 8.55 8.93 -6.41
CA THR A 228 8.18 10.26 -5.87
C THR A 228 9.19 11.32 -6.29
N TYR A 229 10.50 11.06 -6.15
CA TYR A 229 11.52 11.98 -6.65
C TYR A 229 11.38 12.21 -8.17
N LEU A 230 11.28 11.13 -8.94
CA LEU A 230 11.14 11.18 -10.40
C LEU A 230 9.89 11.93 -10.84
N LEU A 231 8.74 11.73 -10.17
CA LEU A 231 7.51 12.48 -10.41
C LEU A 231 7.73 13.96 -10.11
N GLY A 232 8.33 14.30 -8.97
CA GLY A 232 8.76 15.67 -8.67
C GLY A 232 9.67 16.28 -9.75
N ARG A 233 10.57 15.48 -10.36
CA ARG A 233 11.35 15.89 -11.54
C ARG A 233 10.46 16.15 -12.76
N ARG A 234 9.48 15.27 -13.06
CA ARG A 234 8.52 15.43 -14.18
C ARG A 234 7.65 16.68 -14.04
N LEU A 235 7.24 17.02 -12.82
CA LEU A 235 6.42 18.19 -12.50
C LEU A 235 7.21 19.53 -12.53
N GLY A 236 8.49 19.52 -12.91
CA GLY A 236 9.31 20.73 -13.02
C GLY A 236 9.73 21.36 -11.68
N LEU A 237 9.77 20.58 -10.61
CA LEU A 237 10.37 21.02 -9.34
C LEU A 237 11.91 21.16 -9.51
N PRO A 238 12.61 21.93 -8.67
CA PRO A 238 14.07 21.86 -8.54
C PRO A 238 14.51 20.57 -7.80
N ARG A 239 15.79 20.18 -7.90
CA ARG A 239 16.28 18.90 -7.35
C ARG A 239 16.10 18.82 -5.83
N TRP A 240 16.42 19.89 -5.12
CA TRP A 240 16.23 20.00 -3.68
C TRP A 240 14.76 19.81 -3.27
N ALA A 241 13.80 20.34 -4.04
CA ALA A 241 12.38 20.22 -3.68
C ALA A 241 11.84 18.80 -3.92
N ALA A 242 12.31 18.13 -4.98
CA ALA A 242 12.01 16.71 -5.17
C ALA A 242 12.61 15.86 -4.03
N ALA A 243 13.81 16.18 -3.54
CA ALA A 243 14.40 15.52 -2.36
C ALA A 243 13.64 15.85 -1.06
N VAL A 244 13.17 17.09 -0.88
CA VAL A 244 12.30 17.48 0.25
C VAL A 244 10.99 16.70 0.22
N ALA A 245 10.37 16.46 -0.94
CA ALA A 245 9.19 15.59 -1.03
C ALA A 245 9.48 14.16 -0.54
N VAL A 246 10.64 13.59 -0.92
CA VAL A 246 11.06 12.26 -0.46
C VAL A 246 11.35 12.24 1.04
N LEU A 247 12.01 13.27 1.60
CA LEU A 247 12.29 13.38 3.03
C LEU A 247 11.01 13.59 3.85
N CYS A 248 10.13 14.51 3.44
CA CYS A 248 8.87 14.76 4.12
C CYS A 248 7.95 13.52 4.11
N TYR A 249 7.92 12.78 3.00
CA TYR A 249 7.20 11.51 2.94
C TYR A 249 7.89 10.45 3.81
N GLY A 250 9.13 10.10 3.50
CA GLY A 250 9.82 8.95 4.07
C GLY A 250 10.21 9.06 5.55
N LEU A 251 10.35 10.27 6.09
CA LEU A 251 10.68 10.49 7.51
C LEU A 251 9.47 10.91 8.37
N SER A 252 8.28 11.05 7.77
CA SER A 252 7.03 11.25 8.51
C SER A 252 6.82 10.08 9.47
N PRO A 253 6.57 10.28 10.78
CA PRO A 253 6.30 9.18 11.71
C PRO A 253 5.08 8.35 11.30
N LEU A 254 4.08 8.97 10.68
CA LEU A 254 2.93 8.28 10.11
C LEU A 254 3.37 7.34 8.97
N ALA A 255 4.18 7.83 8.03
CA ALA A 255 4.70 7.02 6.95
C ALA A 255 5.64 5.90 7.43
N VAL A 256 6.56 6.18 8.37
CA VAL A 256 7.44 5.17 8.99
C VAL A 256 6.63 4.07 9.66
N THR A 257 5.54 4.42 10.36
CA THR A 257 4.62 3.44 10.95
C THR A 257 3.96 2.60 9.84
N THR A 258 3.26 3.23 8.91
CA THR A 258 2.40 2.52 7.94
C THR A 258 3.14 1.84 6.79
N GLN A 259 4.35 2.29 6.41
CA GLN A 259 5.12 1.70 5.30
C GLN A 259 6.00 0.52 5.72
N ARG A 260 6.36 0.44 7.02
CA ARG A 260 6.99 -0.77 7.57
C ARG A 260 6.02 -1.95 7.51
N GLN A 261 4.73 -1.68 7.71
CA GLN A 261 3.70 -2.70 7.72
C GLN A 261 3.42 -3.26 6.33
N ILE A 262 3.08 -4.53 6.29
CA ILE A 262 2.70 -5.25 5.07
C ILE A 262 1.28 -4.81 4.67
N TYR A 263 1.16 -3.69 3.94
CA TYR A 263 -0.12 -3.20 3.40
C TYR A 263 -0.12 -3.12 1.88
N LEU A 264 -1.21 -3.62 1.26
CA LEU A 264 -1.41 -3.64 -0.19
C LEU A 264 -1.37 -2.22 -0.82
N ASP A 265 -1.83 -1.22 -0.07
CA ASP A 265 -1.81 0.20 -0.41
C ASP A 265 -0.42 0.69 -0.86
N SER A 266 0.66 0.19 -0.24
CA SER A 266 2.04 0.55 -0.59
C SER A 266 2.41 0.06 -2.00
N PHE A 267 2.00 -1.15 -2.38
CA PHE A 267 2.19 -1.66 -3.74
C PHE A 267 1.36 -0.84 -4.74
N ALA A 268 0.10 -0.55 -4.42
CA ALA A 268 -0.77 0.26 -5.26
C ALA A 268 -0.21 1.68 -5.50
N VAL A 269 0.36 2.31 -4.46
CA VAL A 269 1.03 3.62 -4.54
C VAL A 269 2.26 3.59 -5.45
N ALA A 270 3.10 2.54 -5.35
CA ALA A 270 4.27 2.39 -6.21
C ALA A 270 3.85 2.36 -7.70
N TRP A 271 2.84 1.56 -8.03
CA TRP A 271 2.35 1.44 -9.41
C TRP A 271 1.62 2.69 -9.91
N LEU A 272 0.84 3.39 -9.05
CA LEU A 272 0.23 4.66 -9.42
C LEU A 272 1.27 5.74 -9.72
N LEU A 273 2.31 5.86 -8.88
CA LEU A 273 3.43 6.78 -9.14
C LEU A 273 4.18 6.39 -10.43
N GLY A 274 4.35 5.10 -10.69
CA GLY A 274 4.87 4.57 -11.96
C GLY A 274 4.05 5.04 -13.16
N ALA A 275 2.72 4.86 -13.11
CA ALA A 275 1.79 5.32 -14.14
C ALA A 275 1.92 6.83 -14.40
N LEU A 276 2.03 7.65 -13.35
CA LEU A 276 2.21 9.10 -13.45
C LEU A 276 3.58 9.50 -14.03
N VAL A 277 4.66 8.81 -13.65
CA VAL A 277 6.02 9.05 -14.19
C VAL A 277 6.13 8.69 -15.67
N LEU A 278 5.37 7.67 -16.11
CA LEU A 278 5.26 7.22 -17.50
C LEU A 278 4.37 8.16 -18.33
N ALA A 279 3.17 8.51 -17.84
CA ALA A 279 2.26 9.47 -18.48
C ALA A 279 2.88 10.87 -18.66
N LEU A 280 3.79 11.26 -17.76
CA LEU A 280 4.56 12.51 -17.84
C LEU A 280 5.98 12.32 -18.42
N SER A 281 6.24 11.24 -19.17
CA SER A 281 7.53 11.00 -19.82
C SER A 281 7.86 12.10 -20.86
N PRO A 282 8.98 12.85 -20.73
CA PRO A 282 9.35 13.90 -21.67
C PRO A 282 9.58 13.41 -23.11
N ARG A 283 9.86 12.11 -23.28
CA ARG A 283 10.03 11.49 -24.60
C ARG A 283 8.71 11.23 -25.33
N ARG A 284 7.59 11.13 -24.61
CA ARG A 284 6.22 11.01 -25.15
C ARG A 284 5.98 9.87 -26.16
N HIS A 285 6.86 8.86 -26.25
CA HIS A 285 6.61 7.66 -27.07
C HIS A 285 5.32 6.96 -26.63
N LEU A 286 4.54 6.47 -27.58
CA LEU A 286 3.24 5.84 -27.35
C LEU A 286 3.29 4.70 -26.32
N TRP A 287 4.35 3.88 -26.34
CA TRP A 287 4.51 2.78 -25.39
C TRP A 287 4.55 3.25 -23.93
N HIS A 288 5.00 4.48 -23.61
CA HIS A 288 4.92 4.99 -22.24
C HIS A 288 3.46 5.19 -21.81
N HIS A 289 2.56 5.56 -22.74
CA HIS A 289 1.15 5.74 -22.43
C HIS A 289 0.46 4.38 -22.25
N VAL A 290 0.81 3.38 -23.07
CA VAL A 290 0.40 1.98 -22.87
C VAL A 290 0.88 1.45 -21.52
N ALA A 291 2.17 1.61 -21.21
CA ALA A 291 2.74 1.21 -19.93
C ALA A 291 2.16 2.00 -18.75
N ALA A 292 1.74 3.25 -18.94
CA ALA A 292 1.03 4.02 -17.91
C ALA A 292 -0.38 3.45 -17.66
N GLY A 293 -1.08 2.99 -18.70
CA GLY A 293 -2.35 2.27 -18.59
C GLY A 293 -2.20 0.95 -17.85
N ALA A 294 -1.22 0.15 -18.25
CA ALA A 294 -0.87 -1.10 -17.59
C ALA A 294 -0.51 -0.88 -16.10
N ALA A 295 0.36 0.09 -15.79
CA ALA A 295 0.71 0.43 -14.42
C ALA A 295 -0.48 0.94 -13.59
N ALA A 296 -1.40 1.70 -14.21
CA ALA A 296 -2.65 2.13 -13.59
C ALA A 296 -3.58 0.93 -13.26
N ALA A 297 -3.66 -0.05 -14.17
CA ALA A 297 -4.38 -1.30 -13.90
C ALA A 297 -3.71 -2.11 -12.77
N VAL A 298 -2.38 -2.28 -12.80
CA VAL A 298 -1.66 -2.97 -11.71
C VAL A 298 -1.89 -2.27 -10.37
N ALA A 299 -1.93 -0.93 -10.32
CA ALA A 299 -2.24 -0.19 -9.10
C ALA A 299 -3.64 -0.52 -8.55
N ALA A 300 -4.67 -0.57 -9.42
CA ALA A 300 -6.03 -0.97 -9.05
C ALA A 300 -6.13 -2.46 -8.66
N LEU A 301 -5.33 -3.32 -9.30
CA LEU A 301 -5.21 -4.75 -8.98
C LEU A 301 -4.33 -5.04 -7.74
N CYS A 302 -3.65 -4.03 -7.20
CA CYS A 302 -3.02 -4.09 -5.88
C CYS A 302 -3.99 -3.67 -4.78
N LYS A 303 -4.79 -2.61 -5.01
CA LYS A 303 -5.84 -2.16 -4.10
C LYS A 303 -6.93 -1.44 -4.89
N GLU A 304 -8.16 -1.93 -4.81
CA GLU A 304 -9.30 -1.46 -5.60
C GLU A 304 -9.63 0.02 -5.37
N THR A 305 -9.38 0.53 -4.16
CA THR A 305 -9.58 1.96 -3.85
C THR A 305 -8.68 2.88 -4.67
N MET A 306 -7.56 2.38 -5.22
CA MET A 306 -6.65 3.17 -6.05
C MET A 306 -7.29 3.61 -7.39
N ILE A 307 -8.42 3.00 -7.78
CA ILE A 307 -9.28 3.46 -8.88
C ILE A 307 -9.69 4.93 -8.70
N VAL A 308 -9.91 5.38 -7.46
CA VAL A 308 -10.26 6.76 -7.10
C VAL A 308 -9.21 7.78 -7.59
N ALA A 309 -7.94 7.39 -7.66
CA ALA A 309 -6.84 8.26 -8.07
C ALA A 309 -6.55 8.22 -9.59
N LEU A 310 -7.14 7.30 -10.37
CA LEU A 310 -6.93 7.20 -11.81
C LEU A 310 -7.28 8.46 -12.62
N PRO A 311 -8.27 9.29 -12.26
CA PRO A 311 -8.50 10.57 -12.93
C PRO A 311 -7.28 11.51 -12.87
N ALA A 312 -6.39 11.38 -11.87
CA ALA A 312 -5.13 12.12 -11.83
C ALA A 312 -4.13 11.63 -12.90
N VAL A 313 -4.14 10.33 -13.26
CA VAL A 313 -3.36 9.77 -14.37
C VAL A 313 -3.90 10.23 -15.72
N VAL A 314 -5.22 10.23 -15.89
CA VAL A 314 -5.90 10.78 -17.07
C VAL A 314 -5.57 12.27 -17.23
N LEU A 315 -5.59 13.04 -16.13
CA LEU A 315 -5.19 14.44 -16.12
C LEU A 315 -3.69 14.61 -16.47
N ALA A 316 -2.82 13.74 -15.97
CA ALA A 316 -1.39 13.76 -16.29
C ALA A 316 -1.17 13.54 -17.80
N LEU A 317 -1.82 12.54 -18.38
CA LEU A 317 -1.79 12.25 -19.82
C LEU A 317 -2.33 13.44 -20.64
N TRP A 318 -3.46 14.04 -20.23
CA TRP A 318 -4.06 15.22 -20.87
C TRP A 318 -3.16 16.47 -20.82
N GLN A 319 -2.35 16.60 -19.77
CA GLN A 319 -1.38 17.69 -19.62
C GLN A 319 -0.06 17.43 -20.35
N GLY A 320 0.39 16.18 -20.43
CA GLY A 320 1.63 15.77 -21.08
C GLY A 320 1.54 15.66 -22.61
N THR A 321 0.34 15.38 -23.14
CA THR A 321 0.09 15.19 -24.57
C THR A 321 -0.23 16.51 -25.30
N ALA A 322 0.25 16.64 -26.54
CA ALA A 322 -0.12 17.73 -27.43
C ALA A 322 -1.62 17.73 -27.75
N ARG A 323 -2.15 18.85 -28.27
CA ARG A 323 -3.60 19.02 -28.57
C ARG A 323 -4.01 18.51 -29.96
N ASN A 324 -3.06 18.04 -30.76
CA ASN A 324 -3.29 17.47 -32.09
C ASN A 324 -3.71 15.98 -32.01
N GLY A 325 -3.89 15.31 -33.17
CA GLY A 325 -4.33 13.91 -33.27
C GLY A 325 -3.52 12.89 -32.45
N VAL A 326 -2.27 13.19 -32.10
CA VAL A 326 -1.43 12.39 -31.19
C VAL A 326 -2.11 12.11 -29.84
N ARG A 327 -3.01 13.01 -29.39
CA ARG A 327 -3.78 12.79 -28.16
C ARG A 327 -4.71 11.58 -28.25
N ALA A 328 -5.41 11.39 -29.36
CA ALA A 328 -6.33 10.26 -29.54
C ALA A 328 -5.56 8.94 -29.43
N PHE A 329 -4.44 8.82 -30.16
CA PHE A 329 -3.54 7.66 -30.05
C PHE A 329 -2.98 7.47 -28.63
N SER A 330 -2.63 8.55 -27.93
CA SER A 330 -2.12 8.47 -26.56
C SER A 330 -3.17 7.93 -25.57
N PHE A 331 -4.43 8.37 -25.72
CA PHE A 331 -5.55 7.87 -24.92
C PHE A 331 -5.96 6.45 -25.31
N ALA A 332 -5.93 6.10 -26.60
CA ALA A 332 -6.17 4.72 -27.06
C ALA A 332 -5.10 3.76 -26.53
N GLY A 333 -3.82 4.14 -26.56
CA GLY A 333 -2.72 3.36 -25.98
C GLY A 333 -2.84 3.21 -24.46
N PHE A 334 -3.15 4.30 -23.74
CA PHE A 334 -3.44 4.22 -22.31
C PHE A 334 -4.64 3.29 -22.02
N GLY A 335 -5.72 3.41 -22.78
CA GLY A 335 -6.90 2.57 -22.67
C GLY A 335 -6.60 1.10 -22.92
N SER A 336 -5.82 0.76 -23.96
CA SER A 336 -5.47 -0.63 -24.24
C SER A 336 -4.61 -1.24 -23.14
N GLY A 337 -3.60 -0.52 -22.63
CA GLY A 337 -2.81 -0.99 -21.49
C GLY A 337 -3.64 -1.19 -20.21
N LEU A 338 -4.58 -0.27 -19.95
CA LEU A 338 -5.48 -0.35 -18.79
C LEU A 338 -6.46 -1.52 -18.90
N LEU A 339 -7.08 -1.72 -20.08
CA LEU A 339 -8.08 -2.76 -20.30
C LEU A 339 -7.46 -4.16 -20.41
N LEU A 340 -6.34 -4.31 -21.13
CA LEU A 340 -5.68 -5.61 -21.29
C LEU A 340 -5.13 -6.16 -19.98
N VAL A 341 -4.62 -5.30 -19.09
CA VAL A 341 -4.13 -5.73 -17.78
C VAL A 341 -5.27 -5.80 -16.75
N GLY A 342 -6.14 -4.79 -16.68
CA GLY A 342 -7.24 -4.74 -15.72
C GLY A 342 -8.31 -5.81 -15.95
N GLY A 343 -8.52 -6.21 -17.22
CA GLY A 343 -9.51 -7.22 -17.62
C GLY A 343 -9.22 -8.63 -17.12
N PHE A 344 -7.97 -8.96 -16.74
CA PHE A 344 -7.63 -10.28 -16.23
C PHE A 344 -8.40 -10.66 -14.95
N TYR A 345 -8.75 -9.71 -14.10
CA TYR A 345 -9.42 -9.99 -12.83
C TYR A 345 -10.91 -10.35 -12.97
N PRO A 346 -11.76 -9.59 -13.69
CA PRO A 346 -13.11 -10.04 -14.01
C PRO A 346 -13.12 -11.26 -14.96
N LEU A 347 -12.11 -11.42 -15.83
CA LEU A 347 -11.96 -12.64 -16.63
C LEU A 347 -11.68 -13.87 -15.75
N PHE A 348 -10.78 -13.77 -14.78
CA PHE A 348 -10.52 -14.83 -13.79
C PHE A 348 -11.80 -15.21 -13.04
N ALA A 349 -12.54 -14.22 -12.52
CA ALA A 349 -13.83 -14.48 -11.87
C ALA A 349 -14.82 -15.17 -12.80
N MET A 350 -14.90 -14.75 -14.07
CA MET A 350 -15.78 -15.36 -15.08
C MET A 350 -15.40 -16.81 -15.39
N LEU A 351 -14.10 -17.11 -15.50
CA LEU A 351 -13.60 -18.46 -15.80
C LEU A 351 -13.84 -19.45 -14.64
N ASN A 352 -13.90 -18.97 -13.39
CA ASN A 352 -14.28 -19.78 -12.24
C ASN A 352 -15.81 -19.92 -12.03
N GLY A 353 -16.63 -19.21 -12.81
CA GLY A 353 -18.07 -19.08 -12.56
C GLY A 353 -18.45 -18.11 -11.43
N GLU A 354 -17.48 -17.36 -10.90
CA GLU A 354 -17.58 -16.49 -9.73
C GLU A 354 -17.74 -14.99 -10.10
N LEU A 355 -18.09 -14.65 -11.34
CA LEU A 355 -18.33 -13.25 -11.72
C LEU A 355 -19.63 -12.71 -11.09
N LEU A 356 -20.71 -13.49 -11.18
CA LEU A 356 -22.05 -13.14 -10.69
C LEU A 356 -22.32 -13.81 -9.32
N PRO A 357 -23.17 -13.24 -8.45
CA PRO A 357 -23.59 -13.90 -7.22
C PRO A 357 -24.47 -15.13 -7.49
N GLY A 358 -24.28 -16.19 -6.71
CA GLY A 358 -25.08 -17.42 -6.77
C GLY A 358 -24.92 -18.28 -5.51
N PRO A 359 -25.75 -19.33 -5.34
CA PRO A 359 -25.75 -20.17 -4.15
C PRO A 359 -24.51 -21.08 -4.09
N GLY A 360 -23.89 -21.20 -2.91
CA GLY A 360 -22.81 -22.15 -2.65
C GLY A 360 -21.42 -21.74 -3.15
N HIS A 361 -21.25 -20.53 -3.69
CA HIS A 361 -19.95 -20.00 -4.11
C HIS A 361 -19.80 -18.50 -3.79
N VAL A 362 -18.55 -18.02 -3.84
CA VAL A 362 -18.22 -16.59 -3.71
C VAL A 362 -18.40 -15.87 -5.05
N SER A 363 -18.42 -14.54 -5.06
CA SER A 363 -18.40 -13.80 -6.32
C SER A 363 -17.77 -12.41 -6.26
N LEU A 364 -17.19 -11.98 -7.38
CA LEU A 364 -16.60 -10.65 -7.54
C LEU A 364 -17.66 -9.53 -7.41
N LEU A 365 -18.80 -9.66 -8.10
CA LEU A 365 -19.87 -8.67 -7.97
C LEU A 365 -20.52 -8.68 -6.57
N GLY A 366 -20.65 -9.86 -5.93
CA GLY A 366 -21.14 -9.96 -4.56
C GLY A 366 -20.20 -9.27 -3.57
N ALA A 367 -18.89 -9.49 -3.68
CA ALA A 367 -17.90 -8.79 -2.87
C ALA A 367 -17.94 -7.26 -3.09
N TRP A 368 -18.09 -6.80 -4.33
CA TRP A 368 -18.28 -5.36 -4.62
C TRP A 368 -19.56 -4.79 -4.01
N GLN A 369 -20.69 -5.51 -4.11
CA GLN A 369 -21.95 -5.12 -3.47
C GLN A 369 -21.81 -5.07 -1.94
N PHE A 370 -21.07 -6.01 -1.33
CA PHE A 370 -20.77 -5.99 0.09
C PHE A 370 -19.95 -4.76 0.47
N GLN A 371 -18.79 -4.56 -0.17
CA GLN A 371 -17.86 -3.44 0.13
C GLN A 371 -18.51 -2.05 -0.05
N LEU A 372 -19.42 -1.89 -1.02
CA LEU A 372 -20.03 -0.59 -1.36
C LEU A 372 -21.33 -0.26 -0.60
N HIS A 373 -22.13 -1.27 -0.22
CA HIS A 373 -23.49 -1.07 0.31
C HIS A 373 -23.77 -1.73 1.65
N HIS A 374 -23.20 -2.92 1.92
CA HIS A 374 -23.55 -3.70 3.12
C HIS A 374 -22.52 -3.57 4.24
N ARG A 375 -21.26 -3.25 3.92
CA ARG A 375 -20.20 -3.04 4.91
C ARG A 375 -20.53 -1.84 5.79
N THR A 376 -20.51 -2.04 7.11
CA THR A 376 -20.79 -1.00 8.11
C THR A 376 -19.84 0.18 7.94
N GLY A 377 -20.40 1.39 7.75
CA GLY A 377 -19.64 2.62 7.62
C GLY A 377 -18.95 3.03 8.92
N SER A 378 -17.80 3.70 8.81
CA SER A 378 -17.02 4.19 9.96
C SER A 378 -17.58 5.49 10.59
N GLY A 379 -18.75 5.95 10.14
CA GLY A 379 -19.39 7.19 10.58
C GLY A 379 -18.90 8.41 9.82
N SER A 380 -18.69 9.54 10.52
CA SER A 380 -18.19 10.80 9.95
C SER A 380 -16.97 11.27 10.73
N VAL A 381 -15.93 11.69 10.02
CA VAL A 381 -14.68 12.23 10.63
C VAL A 381 -14.94 13.44 11.54
N PHE A 382 -16.06 14.15 11.33
CA PHE A 382 -16.47 15.33 12.11
C PHE A 382 -17.34 14.98 13.32
N SER A 383 -17.79 13.72 13.46
CA SER A 383 -18.55 13.26 14.62
C SER A 383 -17.60 12.69 15.66
N ALA A 384 -17.48 13.35 16.82
CA ALA A 384 -16.59 12.95 17.89
C ALA A 384 -16.90 11.53 18.38
N GLY A 385 -15.87 10.69 18.50
CA GLY A 385 -16.02 9.29 18.95
C GLY A 385 -16.48 8.31 17.86
N SER A 386 -16.70 8.75 16.62
CA SER A 386 -16.87 7.82 15.49
C SER A 386 -15.56 7.08 15.16
N ALA A 387 -15.65 5.94 14.49
CA ALA A 387 -14.47 5.20 14.05
C ALA A 387 -13.63 6.04 13.07
N ALA A 388 -14.26 6.72 12.11
CA ALA A 388 -13.59 7.60 11.15
C ALA A 388 -12.90 8.80 11.84
N ASN A 389 -13.53 9.38 12.87
CA ASN A 389 -12.93 10.45 13.67
C ASN A 389 -11.70 9.95 14.46
N THR A 390 -11.80 8.75 15.04
CA THR A 390 -10.69 8.08 15.74
C THR A 390 -9.52 7.79 14.80
N VAL A 391 -9.79 7.27 13.59
CA VAL A 391 -8.78 6.99 12.56
C VAL A 391 -8.07 8.26 12.11
N VAL A 392 -8.79 9.32 11.75
CA VAL A 392 -8.18 10.62 11.38
C VAL A 392 -7.42 11.25 12.55
N GLY A 393 -7.93 11.10 13.78
CA GLY A 393 -7.24 11.50 15.00
C GLY A 393 -5.88 10.80 15.17
N SER A 394 -5.82 9.49 14.92
CA SER A 394 -4.57 8.72 14.97
C SER A 394 -3.57 9.18 13.89
N TRP A 395 -4.04 9.47 12.68
CA TRP A 395 -3.19 10.00 11.60
C TRP A 395 -2.58 11.36 11.97
N LEU A 396 -3.40 12.27 12.53
CA LEU A 396 -2.95 13.60 12.98
C LEU A 396 -2.04 13.54 14.22
N TYR A 397 -2.23 12.54 15.09
CA TYR A 397 -1.33 12.25 16.20
C TYR A 397 0.08 11.92 15.71
N TYR A 398 0.21 11.02 14.72
CA TYR A 398 1.50 10.65 14.14
C TYR A 398 2.11 11.76 13.27
N ASP A 399 1.33 12.43 12.40
CA ASP A 399 1.86 13.53 11.59
C ASP A 399 0.82 14.58 11.13
N ALA A 400 0.48 15.50 12.02
CA ALA A 400 -0.28 16.71 11.65
C ALA A 400 0.44 17.62 10.64
N VAL A 401 1.77 17.58 10.51
CA VAL A 401 2.53 18.52 9.66
C VAL A 401 2.34 18.15 8.18
N LEU A 402 2.62 16.91 7.80
CA LEU A 402 2.48 16.46 6.42
C LEU A 402 1.00 16.45 6.00
N LEU A 403 0.08 16.05 6.89
CA LEU A 403 -1.34 16.01 6.57
C LEU A 403 -1.92 17.42 6.38
N ALA A 404 -1.86 18.29 7.40
CA ALA A 404 -2.46 19.63 7.29
C ALA A 404 -1.70 20.49 6.26
N GLY A 405 -0.37 20.51 6.32
CA GLY A 405 0.46 21.25 5.37
C GLY A 405 0.32 20.74 3.93
N GLY A 406 0.24 19.43 3.74
CA GLY A 406 0.05 18.79 2.44
C GLY A 406 -1.35 19.05 1.85
N VAL A 407 -2.42 19.01 2.65
CA VAL A 407 -3.79 19.30 2.21
C VAL A 407 -3.92 20.78 1.80
N LEU A 408 -3.40 21.70 2.62
CA LEU A 408 -3.36 23.13 2.29
C LEU A 408 -2.54 23.38 1.01
N ALA A 409 -1.38 22.72 0.87
CA ALA A 409 -0.56 22.82 -0.33
C ALA A 409 -1.22 22.16 -1.56
N ALA A 410 -2.04 21.12 -1.39
CA ALA A 410 -2.83 20.53 -2.46
C ALA A 410 -3.92 21.49 -2.94
N ALA A 411 -4.63 22.18 -2.04
CA ALA A 411 -5.59 23.21 -2.40
C ALA A 411 -4.96 24.32 -3.26
N VAL A 412 -3.77 24.83 -2.87
CA VAL A 412 -2.97 25.75 -3.71
C VAL A 412 -2.51 25.08 -5.01
N GLY A 413 -2.15 23.80 -4.96
CA GLY A 413 -1.73 22.98 -6.09
C GLY A 413 -2.79 22.82 -7.19
N LEU A 414 -4.09 22.86 -6.84
CA LEU A 414 -5.19 22.86 -7.82
C LEU A 414 -5.16 24.11 -8.72
N ALA A 415 -4.81 25.27 -8.18
CA ALA A 415 -4.64 26.48 -8.99
C ALA A 415 -3.41 26.36 -9.93
N VAL A 416 -2.30 25.85 -9.40
CA VAL A 416 -0.99 25.78 -10.07
C VAL A 416 -0.93 24.61 -11.06
N ARG A 417 -1.01 24.87 -12.37
CA ARG A 417 -1.05 23.82 -13.43
C ARG A 417 -0.08 22.66 -13.23
N ARG A 418 1.20 22.93 -12.92
CA ARG A 418 2.24 21.88 -12.74
C ARG A 418 2.06 21.00 -11.49
N LEU A 419 1.23 21.41 -10.53
CA LEU A 419 0.94 20.68 -9.29
C LEU A 419 -0.47 20.06 -9.31
N ARG A 420 -1.29 20.33 -10.32
CA ARG A 420 -2.67 19.82 -10.42
C ARG A 420 -2.76 18.30 -10.38
N VAL A 421 -1.78 17.59 -10.91
CA VAL A 421 -1.78 16.11 -10.93
C VAL A 421 -1.76 15.52 -9.51
N PRO A 422 -0.73 15.75 -8.66
CA PRO A 422 -0.77 15.27 -7.27
C PRO A 422 -1.89 15.95 -6.45
N ALA A 423 -2.23 17.21 -6.72
CA ALA A 423 -3.30 17.89 -6.00
C ALA A 423 -4.70 17.28 -6.25
N VAL A 424 -4.99 16.84 -7.49
CA VAL A 424 -6.23 16.13 -7.82
C VAL A 424 -6.25 14.73 -7.20
N ALA A 425 -5.12 14.03 -7.16
CA ALA A 425 -5.03 12.75 -6.44
C ALA A 425 -5.37 12.93 -4.94
N VAL A 426 -4.77 13.92 -4.27
CA VAL A 426 -5.09 14.27 -2.87
C VAL A 426 -6.57 14.64 -2.73
N ALA A 427 -7.13 15.47 -3.61
CA ALA A 427 -8.52 15.90 -3.51
C ALA A 427 -9.52 14.74 -3.66
N LEU A 428 -9.29 13.81 -4.58
CA LEU A 428 -10.17 12.66 -4.81
C LEU A 428 -10.11 11.67 -3.62
N LEU A 429 -8.91 11.36 -3.13
CA LEU A 429 -8.74 10.52 -1.94
C LEU A 429 -9.34 11.19 -0.69
N ALA A 430 -9.18 12.51 -0.53
CA ALA A 430 -9.80 13.26 0.56
C ALA A 430 -11.33 13.24 0.50
N VAL A 431 -11.94 13.38 -0.69
CA VAL A 431 -13.42 13.28 -0.84
C VAL A 431 -13.94 11.92 -0.37
N VAL A 432 -13.22 10.83 -0.66
CA VAL A 432 -13.60 9.49 -0.18
C VAL A 432 -13.38 9.35 1.32
N ALA A 433 -12.25 9.81 1.86
CA ALA A 433 -11.98 9.76 3.31
C ALA A 433 -12.96 10.61 4.15
N LEU A 434 -13.49 11.68 3.56
CA LEU A 434 -14.46 12.58 4.19
C LEU A 434 -15.93 12.17 3.96
N ARG A 435 -16.21 11.12 3.16
CA ARG A 435 -17.57 10.66 2.84
C ARG A 435 -18.29 10.20 4.12
N PRO A 436 -19.38 10.88 4.56
CA PRO A 436 -20.16 10.43 5.70
C PRO A 436 -20.74 9.04 5.45
N GLY A 437 -20.61 8.14 6.42
CA GLY A 437 -21.10 6.76 6.32
C GLY A 437 -20.26 5.85 5.41
N GLY A 438 -19.15 6.32 4.84
CA GLY A 438 -18.17 5.44 4.20
C GLY A 438 -17.39 4.61 5.23
N TYR A 439 -16.92 3.43 4.84
CA TYR A 439 -15.88 2.72 5.59
C TYR A 439 -14.53 3.41 5.37
N LEU A 440 -13.81 3.74 6.45
CA LEU A 440 -12.50 4.40 6.42
C LEU A 440 -11.44 3.48 7.07
N PRO A 441 -10.70 2.69 6.26
CA PRO A 441 -9.61 1.85 6.76
C PRO A 441 -8.45 2.69 7.30
N THR A 442 -7.78 2.24 8.36
CA THR A 442 -6.63 2.93 8.96
C THR A 442 -5.46 3.13 7.99
N MET A 443 -5.22 2.16 7.10
CA MET A 443 -4.17 2.20 6.07
C MET A 443 -4.49 3.11 4.88
N TYR A 444 -5.73 3.60 4.72
CA TYR A 444 -6.16 4.39 3.56
C TYR A 444 -5.31 5.64 3.32
N VAL A 445 -4.77 6.25 4.39
CA VAL A 445 -3.91 7.44 4.30
C VAL A 445 -2.65 7.23 3.47
N ILE A 446 -2.11 6.00 3.42
CA ILE A 446 -0.90 5.63 2.65
C ILE A 446 -1.02 6.11 1.19
N GLN A 447 -2.21 6.00 0.62
CA GLN A 447 -2.52 6.36 -0.77
C GLN A 447 -2.28 7.86 -1.05
N ALA A 448 -2.44 8.73 -0.05
CA ALA A 448 -2.32 10.18 -0.19
C ALA A 448 -0.92 10.73 0.15
N LEU A 449 -0.19 10.09 1.05
CA LEU A 449 1.06 10.59 1.65
C LEU A 449 2.12 11.12 0.63
N PRO A 450 2.51 10.39 -0.43
CA PRO A 450 3.51 10.91 -1.38
C PRO A 450 2.99 12.10 -2.20
N PHE A 451 1.68 12.17 -2.45
CA PHE A 451 1.06 13.29 -3.18
C PHE A 451 0.96 14.55 -2.31
N LEU A 452 0.65 14.38 -1.01
CA LEU A 452 0.72 15.43 0.00
C LEU A 452 2.13 16.03 0.07
N ALA A 453 3.16 15.17 0.13
CA ALA A 453 4.56 15.60 0.17
C ALA A 453 5.00 16.33 -1.13
N LEU A 454 4.55 15.85 -2.30
CA LEU A 454 4.79 16.52 -3.59
C LEU A 454 4.10 17.89 -3.69
N CYS A 455 2.87 18.02 -3.17
CA CYS A 455 2.17 19.30 -3.12
C CYS A 455 2.90 20.27 -2.18
N LEU A 456 3.22 19.84 -0.96
CA LEU A 456 3.94 20.64 0.04
C LEU A 456 5.29 21.14 -0.49
N ALA A 457 6.14 20.25 -0.98
CA ALA A 457 7.42 20.63 -1.56
C ALA A 457 7.29 21.47 -2.84
N GLY A 458 6.23 21.25 -3.63
CA GLY A 458 5.91 22.02 -4.83
C GLY A 458 5.52 23.47 -4.55
N VAL A 459 4.72 23.69 -3.49
CA VAL A 459 4.34 25.02 -3.01
C VAL A 459 5.50 25.71 -2.30
N LEU A 460 6.31 25.00 -1.51
CA LEU A 460 7.56 25.53 -0.95
C LEU A 460 8.51 26.00 -2.05
N ALA A 461 8.69 25.20 -3.11
CA ALA A 461 9.49 25.58 -4.27
C ALA A 461 8.91 26.75 -5.08
N LEU A 462 7.62 27.05 -4.97
CA LEU A 462 7.03 28.27 -5.51
C LEU A 462 7.40 29.48 -4.66
N ALA A 463 7.15 29.40 -3.35
CA ALA A 463 7.41 30.47 -2.40
C ALA A 463 8.89 30.90 -2.42
N VAL A 464 9.81 29.92 -2.38
CA VAL A 464 11.26 30.18 -2.47
C VAL A 464 11.64 30.86 -3.80
N ARG A 465 11.07 30.43 -4.93
CA ARG A 465 11.33 31.08 -6.23
C ARG A 465 10.81 32.51 -6.24
N HIS A 466 9.56 32.74 -5.79
CA HIS A 466 8.94 34.07 -5.77
C HIS A 466 9.70 35.05 -4.85
N ALA A 467 10.11 34.62 -3.66
CA ALA A 467 10.90 35.44 -2.74
C ALA A 467 12.29 35.82 -3.30
N LEU A 468 12.89 34.95 -4.11
CA LEU A 468 14.21 35.12 -4.73
C LEU A 468 14.18 35.79 -6.12
N THR A 469 13.00 36.01 -6.70
CA THR A 469 12.85 36.85 -7.90
C THR A 469 12.58 38.31 -7.50
N GLY A 470 13.44 39.23 -7.95
CA GLY A 470 13.20 40.67 -7.87
C GLY A 470 12.38 41.18 -9.07
N PRO A 471 12.19 42.50 -9.18
CA PRO A 471 11.76 43.15 -10.43
C PRO A 471 12.68 42.75 -11.60
N PRO A 472 12.19 42.82 -12.86
CA PRO A 472 13.02 42.54 -14.04
C PRO A 472 14.29 43.41 -14.04
N GLY A 473 15.46 42.78 -14.09
CA GLY A 473 16.77 43.45 -14.09
C GLY A 473 17.46 43.56 -12.71
N GLU A 474 16.74 43.35 -11.60
CA GLU A 474 17.32 43.48 -10.26
C GLU A 474 17.59 42.13 -9.56
N PRO A 475 18.82 41.88 -9.07
CA PRO A 475 19.10 40.72 -8.24
C PRO A 475 18.42 40.85 -6.87
N ALA A 476 17.75 39.79 -6.40
CA ALA A 476 17.09 39.81 -5.10
C ALA A 476 18.09 40.10 -3.95
N PRO A 477 17.78 41.02 -3.02
CA PRO A 477 18.68 41.42 -1.94
C PRO A 477 19.18 40.23 -1.11
N GLY A 478 20.49 40.25 -0.76
CA GLY A 478 21.14 39.17 -0.04
C GLY A 478 20.47 38.78 1.28
N TRP A 479 19.88 39.74 2.00
CA TRP A 479 19.13 39.50 3.24
C TRP A 479 17.95 38.54 3.05
N ARG A 480 17.30 38.51 1.88
CA ARG A 480 16.20 37.57 1.59
C ARG A 480 16.67 36.12 1.63
N ARG A 481 17.91 35.84 1.16
CA ARG A 481 18.51 34.50 1.23
C ARG A 481 18.77 34.10 2.69
N THR A 482 19.27 35.03 3.50
CA THR A 482 19.49 34.82 4.94
C THR A 482 18.18 34.55 5.69
N VAL A 483 17.11 35.31 5.40
CA VAL A 483 15.78 35.08 5.97
C VAL A 483 15.21 33.73 5.55
N LEU A 484 15.31 33.36 4.27
CA LEU A 484 14.86 32.04 3.79
C LEU A 484 15.64 30.89 4.42
N LEU A 485 16.95 31.05 4.66
CA LEU A 485 17.75 30.07 5.38
C LEU A 485 17.32 29.97 6.85
N GLY A 486 17.10 31.09 7.53
CA GLY A 486 16.57 31.12 8.89
C GLY A 486 15.20 30.45 9.02
N LEU A 487 14.29 30.72 8.07
CA LEU A 487 12.98 30.07 8.00
C LEU A 487 13.09 28.56 7.71
N ALA A 488 14.04 28.13 6.87
CA ALA A 488 14.29 26.72 6.60
C ALA A 488 14.83 25.99 7.84
N VAL A 489 15.78 26.59 8.56
CA VAL A 489 16.31 26.06 9.83
C VAL A 489 15.22 25.99 10.89
N LEU A 490 14.39 27.03 11.02
CA LEU A 490 13.25 27.04 11.93
C LEU A 490 12.22 25.97 11.57
N ALA A 491 11.90 25.79 10.29
CA ALA A 491 10.99 24.74 9.84
C ALA A 491 11.54 23.35 10.16
N VAL A 492 12.82 23.07 9.89
CA VAL A 492 13.47 21.81 10.25
C VAL A 492 13.46 21.58 11.77
N ALA A 493 13.71 22.61 12.58
CA ALA A 493 13.65 22.51 14.04
C ALA A 493 12.23 22.21 14.54
N VAL A 494 11.21 22.91 14.04
CA VAL A 494 9.80 22.69 14.42
C VAL A 494 9.32 21.31 14.00
N VAL A 495 9.64 20.86 12.78
CA VAL A 495 9.29 19.51 12.31
C VAL A 495 10.03 18.45 13.13
N GLY A 496 11.33 18.62 13.37
CA GLY A 496 12.12 17.74 14.21
C GLY A 496 11.55 17.58 15.61
N ILE A 497 11.17 18.69 16.28
CA ILE A 497 10.51 18.66 17.60
C ILE A 497 9.16 17.95 17.54
N ARG A 498 8.33 18.22 16.51
CA ARG A 498 7.00 17.60 16.38
C ARG A 498 7.06 16.11 16.07
N TRP A 499 8.08 15.65 15.35
CA TRP A 499 8.27 14.25 14.98
C TRP A 499 9.11 13.46 15.98
N ALA A 500 9.90 14.12 16.85
CA ALA A 500 10.84 13.50 17.79
C ALA A 500 10.25 12.31 18.57
N GLY A 501 9.05 12.43 19.14
CA GLY A 501 8.41 11.34 19.89
C GLY A 501 8.05 10.13 19.02
N GLY A 502 7.54 10.38 17.81
CA GLY A 502 7.22 9.31 16.85
C GLY A 502 8.48 8.64 16.30
N THR A 503 9.52 9.42 16.00
CA THR A 503 10.84 8.89 15.60
C THR A 503 11.48 8.09 16.73
N GLN A 504 11.45 8.57 17.98
CA GLN A 504 11.97 7.84 19.13
C GLN A 504 11.23 6.50 19.28
N ARG A 505 9.89 6.50 19.28
CA ARG A 505 9.10 5.25 19.35
C ARG A 505 9.48 4.28 18.23
N ALA A 506 9.57 4.75 16.99
CA ALA A 506 9.90 3.89 15.85
C ALA A 506 11.30 3.24 15.95
N LEU A 507 12.25 3.89 16.62
CA LEU A 507 13.62 3.42 16.79
C LEU A 507 13.84 2.53 18.02
N THR A 508 12.98 2.60 19.05
CA THR A 508 13.21 1.92 20.35
C THR A 508 12.08 1.02 20.84
N ALA A 509 10.84 1.17 20.36
CA ALA A 509 9.71 0.39 20.87
C ALA A 509 9.79 -1.09 20.47
N GLN A 510 9.32 -1.95 21.37
CA GLN A 510 9.23 -3.41 21.20
C GLN A 510 7.77 -3.83 21.31
N ASP A 511 6.94 -3.31 20.41
CA ASP A 511 5.49 -3.47 20.42
C ASP A 511 5.07 -4.94 20.13
N ASN A 512 5.98 -5.76 19.59
CA ASN A 512 5.73 -7.17 19.23
C ASN A 512 6.18 -8.22 20.26
N THR A 513 6.85 -7.83 21.35
CA THR A 513 7.29 -8.80 22.38
C THR A 513 6.17 -9.66 22.99
N PRO A 514 4.91 -9.18 23.16
CA PRO A 514 3.81 -10.06 23.57
C PRO A 514 3.52 -11.18 22.56
N TYR A 515 3.61 -10.91 21.25
CA TYR A 515 3.46 -11.92 20.19
C TYR A 515 4.63 -12.91 20.19
N GLU A 516 5.86 -12.42 20.39
CA GLU A 516 7.07 -13.27 20.45
C GLU A 516 6.96 -14.28 21.60
N ALA A 517 6.54 -13.82 22.78
CA ALA A 517 6.34 -14.67 23.96
C ALA A 517 5.16 -15.64 23.79
N ALA A 518 4.06 -15.21 23.15
CA ALA A 518 2.92 -16.09 22.86
C ALA A 518 3.28 -17.20 21.86
N ALA A 519 4.01 -16.88 20.79
CA ALA A 519 4.49 -17.87 19.82
C ALA A 519 5.45 -18.88 20.46
N ALA A 520 6.40 -18.40 21.28
CA ALA A 520 7.31 -19.28 22.02
C ALA A 520 6.55 -20.25 22.96
N TRP A 521 5.56 -19.75 23.71
CA TRP A 521 4.74 -20.60 24.57
C TRP A 521 3.98 -21.67 23.78
N LEU A 522 3.36 -21.31 22.65
CA LEU A 522 2.63 -22.27 21.79
C LEU A 522 3.55 -23.32 21.18
N ARG A 523 4.81 -22.96 20.89
CA ARG A 523 5.82 -23.88 20.38
C ARG A 523 6.29 -24.87 21.45
N ASP A 524 6.54 -24.38 22.66
CA ASP A 524 7.24 -25.12 23.71
C ASP A 524 6.29 -25.95 24.60
N GLU A 525 5.07 -25.46 24.87
CA GLU A 525 4.12 -26.08 25.81
C GLU A 525 3.07 -26.99 25.12
N LEU A 526 2.97 -26.97 23.78
CA LEU A 526 2.03 -27.80 23.01
C LEU A 526 2.78 -28.87 22.18
N PRO A 527 3.12 -30.03 22.78
CA PRO A 527 3.87 -31.08 22.08
C PRO A 527 3.03 -31.84 21.04
N ASP A 528 1.73 -32.05 21.27
CA ASP A 528 0.83 -32.65 20.27
C ASP A 528 0.26 -31.61 19.32
N ARG A 529 1.12 -31.13 18.41
CA ARG A 529 0.76 -30.17 17.37
C ARG A 529 -0.21 -30.76 16.33
N ALA A 530 -0.25 -32.09 16.18
CA ALA A 530 -1.10 -32.77 15.21
C ALA A 530 -2.55 -32.91 15.70
N GLY A 531 -2.76 -33.21 16.98
CA GLY A 531 -4.08 -33.31 17.60
C GLY A 531 -4.68 -31.97 18.04
N THR A 532 -3.85 -30.97 18.37
CA THR A 532 -4.32 -29.70 18.94
C THR A 532 -4.86 -28.73 17.89
N ARG A 533 -6.06 -28.19 18.11
CA ARG A 533 -6.67 -27.11 17.32
C ARG A 533 -6.63 -25.77 18.05
N VAL A 534 -6.07 -24.75 17.38
CA VAL A 534 -5.84 -23.41 17.94
C VAL A 534 -6.53 -22.35 17.08
N VAL A 535 -7.32 -21.47 17.71
CA VAL A 535 -7.83 -20.24 17.08
C VAL A 535 -6.89 -19.07 17.38
N VAL A 536 -6.48 -18.36 16.35
CA VAL A 536 -5.48 -17.27 16.40
C VAL A 536 -5.92 -16.07 15.57
N ASP A 537 -5.23 -14.93 15.74
CA ASP A 537 -5.17 -13.91 14.69
C ASP A 537 -4.13 -14.29 13.63
N ASP A 538 -4.22 -13.67 12.46
CA ASP A 538 -3.42 -14.07 11.29
C ASP A 538 -1.94 -13.70 11.44
N VAL A 539 -1.59 -12.88 12.46
CA VAL A 539 -0.20 -12.57 12.86
C VAL A 539 0.55 -13.84 13.25
N LEU A 540 -0.11 -14.75 13.98
CA LEU A 540 0.48 -16.00 14.49
C LEU A 540 0.25 -17.20 13.59
N TRP A 541 -0.67 -17.13 12.62
CA TRP A 541 -1.06 -18.29 11.79
C TRP A 541 0.13 -18.96 11.09
N LEU A 542 0.99 -18.15 10.45
CA LEU A 542 2.18 -18.65 9.76
C LEU A 542 3.25 -19.20 10.72
N ASP A 543 3.36 -18.64 11.93
CA ASP A 543 4.31 -19.12 12.93
C ASP A 543 3.92 -20.53 13.42
N LEU A 544 2.64 -20.78 13.69
CA LEU A 544 2.15 -22.11 14.08
C LEU A 544 2.28 -23.13 12.93
N VAL A 545 1.96 -22.74 11.69
CA VAL A 545 2.13 -23.63 10.52
C VAL A 545 3.61 -23.94 10.28
N ARG A 546 4.52 -22.98 10.44
CA ARG A 546 5.98 -23.20 10.39
C ARG A 546 6.46 -24.13 11.50
N ASP A 547 5.91 -23.98 12.70
CA ASP A 547 6.22 -24.82 13.86
C ASP A 547 5.57 -26.22 13.78
N GLY A 548 4.87 -26.54 12.69
CA GLY A 548 4.41 -27.90 12.37
C GLY A 548 2.99 -28.23 12.81
N PHE A 549 2.17 -27.24 13.19
CA PHE A 549 0.73 -27.46 13.34
C PHE A 549 0.09 -27.68 11.95
N PRO A 550 -0.82 -28.67 11.78
CA PRO A 550 -1.58 -28.83 10.55
C PRO A 550 -2.41 -27.58 10.24
N ARG A 551 -2.39 -27.10 8.99
CA ARG A 551 -3.09 -25.87 8.58
C ARG A 551 -4.59 -25.88 8.96
N ASP A 552 -5.23 -27.03 8.82
CA ASP A 552 -6.67 -27.20 9.11
C ASP A 552 -6.99 -27.21 10.62
N ASN A 553 -5.95 -27.17 11.47
CA ASN A 553 -6.04 -27.02 12.93
C ASN A 553 -5.54 -25.65 13.43
N VAL A 554 -4.97 -24.80 12.56
CA VAL A 554 -4.66 -23.40 12.88
C VAL A 554 -5.75 -22.55 12.23
N LEU A 555 -6.62 -21.96 13.04
CA LEU A 555 -7.82 -21.27 12.58
C LEU A 555 -7.71 -19.77 12.79
N TRP A 556 -7.67 -18.99 11.71
CA TRP A 556 -7.84 -17.54 11.78
C TRP A 556 -9.27 -17.23 12.28
N PHE A 557 -9.38 -16.42 13.34
CA PHE A 557 -10.63 -16.24 14.09
C PHE A 557 -11.82 -15.79 13.23
N TYR A 558 -11.61 -14.89 12.26
CA TYR A 558 -12.65 -14.50 11.32
C TYR A 558 -13.25 -15.68 10.55
N LYS A 559 -12.42 -16.64 10.16
CA LYS A 559 -12.84 -17.77 9.30
C LYS A 559 -13.62 -18.83 10.06
N VAL A 560 -13.55 -18.84 11.40
CA VAL A 560 -14.35 -19.72 12.26
C VAL A 560 -15.86 -19.53 12.00
N ASP A 561 -16.31 -18.28 11.89
CA ASP A 561 -17.71 -17.94 11.62
C ASP A 561 -17.99 -17.53 10.15
N LEU A 562 -16.98 -17.03 9.41
CA LEU A 562 -17.17 -16.48 8.04
C LEU A 562 -16.76 -17.41 6.88
N ASP A 563 -16.17 -18.58 7.13
CA ASP A 563 -15.86 -19.57 6.07
C ASP A 563 -16.61 -20.88 6.31
N ALA A 564 -17.55 -21.20 5.40
CA ALA A 564 -18.40 -22.37 5.50
C ALA A 564 -17.62 -23.70 5.57
N LYS A 565 -16.42 -23.78 4.98
CA LYS A 565 -15.55 -24.96 5.05
C LYS A 565 -14.93 -25.12 6.44
N VAL A 566 -14.56 -24.01 7.09
CA VAL A 566 -14.04 -24.02 8.46
C VAL A 566 -15.15 -24.34 9.45
N ALA A 567 -16.33 -23.70 9.31
CA ALA A 567 -17.50 -23.97 10.14
C ALA A 567 -17.96 -25.45 10.06
N ALA A 568 -17.95 -26.05 8.86
CA ALA A 568 -18.23 -27.48 8.68
C ALA A 568 -17.22 -28.41 9.38
N GLY A 569 -15.98 -27.93 9.63
CA GLY A 569 -14.97 -28.62 10.43
C GLY A 569 -15.16 -28.50 11.95
N LEU A 570 -16.17 -27.77 12.41
CA LEU A 570 -16.48 -27.47 13.81
C LEU A 570 -17.96 -27.82 14.16
N PRO A 571 -18.41 -29.08 14.00
CA PRO A 571 -19.81 -29.48 14.22
C PRO A 571 -20.33 -29.24 15.66
N ARG A 572 -19.46 -29.03 16.65
CA ARG A 572 -19.79 -28.66 18.04
C ARG A 572 -19.41 -27.21 18.36
N GLY A 573 -19.12 -26.40 17.34
CA GLY A 573 -18.69 -25.00 17.43
C GLY A 573 -17.40 -24.84 18.24
N TRP A 574 -17.40 -23.90 19.19
CA TRP A 574 -16.26 -23.61 20.06
C TRP A 574 -15.72 -24.82 20.85
N ARG A 575 -16.52 -25.88 21.04
CA ARG A 575 -16.13 -27.11 21.76
C ARG A 575 -15.22 -28.05 20.95
N ASP A 576 -15.02 -27.77 19.66
CA ASP A 576 -14.08 -28.48 18.79
C ASP A 576 -12.71 -27.79 18.72
N VAL A 577 -12.52 -26.67 19.42
CA VAL A 577 -11.25 -25.96 19.57
C VAL A 577 -10.62 -26.36 20.91
N ASP A 578 -9.29 -26.42 20.99
CA ASP A 578 -8.56 -26.70 22.24
C ASP A 578 -8.03 -25.41 22.88
N TYR A 579 -7.49 -24.50 22.07
CA TYR A 579 -6.93 -23.22 22.51
C TYR A 579 -7.40 -22.04 21.66
N VAL A 580 -7.51 -20.86 22.29
CA VAL A 580 -7.68 -19.58 21.59
C VAL A 580 -6.64 -18.58 22.10
N VAL A 581 -6.01 -17.87 21.18
CA VAL A 581 -5.07 -16.78 21.49
C VAL A 581 -5.81 -15.46 21.39
N SER A 582 -6.27 -14.95 22.53
CA SER A 582 -6.98 -13.67 22.60
C SER A 582 -5.99 -12.51 22.45
N THR A 583 -6.01 -11.88 21.29
CA THR A 583 -5.19 -10.71 20.96
C THR A 583 -6.01 -9.42 20.96
N PRO A 584 -5.37 -8.23 20.89
CA PRO A 584 -6.10 -6.97 20.82
C PRO A 584 -7.00 -6.84 19.59
N ALA A 585 -6.64 -7.46 18.46
CA ALA A 585 -7.47 -7.51 17.26
C ALA A 585 -8.79 -8.27 17.52
N MET A 586 -8.69 -9.50 18.04
CA MET A 586 -9.83 -10.35 18.34
C MET A 586 -10.79 -9.73 19.37
N ARG A 587 -10.27 -9.03 20.40
CA ARG A 587 -11.12 -8.34 21.41
C ARG A 587 -11.63 -6.97 20.98
N GLY A 588 -11.00 -6.36 19.97
CA GLY A 588 -11.33 -5.01 19.49
C GLY A 588 -12.39 -5.01 18.38
N ASP A 589 -12.65 -6.17 17.78
CA ASP A 589 -13.64 -6.32 16.73
C ASP A 589 -15.08 -6.08 17.24
N ARG A 590 -15.95 -5.74 16.29
CA ARG A 590 -17.38 -5.47 16.48
C ARG A 590 -18.25 -6.19 15.45
N ALA A 591 -17.65 -7.00 14.57
CA ALA A 591 -18.40 -7.94 13.75
C ALA A 591 -19.06 -9.02 14.63
N PRO A 592 -20.26 -9.50 14.29
CA PRO A 592 -20.88 -10.61 15.01
C PRO A 592 -20.13 -11.91 14.68
N LEU A 593 -19.33 -12.41 15.61
CA LEU A 593 -18.54 -13.63 15.50
C LEU A 593 -18.92 -14.60 16.64
N PRO A 594 -20.12 -15.22 16.58
CA PRO A 594 -20.71 -15.89 17.73
C PRO A 594 -19.91 -17.08 18.25
N THR A 595 -19.11 -17.74 17.41
CA THR A 595 -18.22 -18.82 17.85
C THR A 595 -16.98 -18.25 18.55
N VAL A 596 -16.45 -17.11 18.08
CA VAL A 596 -15.33 -16.41 18.73
C VAL A 596 -15.76 -15.81 20.07
N ASP A 597 -16.95 -15.20 20.14
CA ASP A 597 -17.53 -14.69 21.40
C ASP A 597 -17.65 -15.82 22.43
N ALA A 598 -18.24 -16.96 22.03
CA ALA A 598 -18.37 -18.13 22.89
C ALA A 598 -17.01 -18.74 23.31
N LEU A 599 -15.97 -18.67 22.46
CA LEU A 599 -14.60 -19.03 22.84
C LEU A 599 -14.06 -18.08 23.91
N LEU A 600 -14.27 -16.77 23.80
CA LEU A 600 -13.80 -15.81 24.79
C LEU A 600 -14.55 -15.93 26.13
N GLU A 601 -15.83 -16.28 26.12
CA GLU A 601 -16.64 -16.49 27.32
C GLU A 601 -16.33 -17.82 28.04
N HIS A 602 -16.16 -18.92 27.30
CA HIS A 602 -16.10 -20.26 27.89
C HIS A 602 -14.68 -20.83 28.07
N THR A 603 -13.63 -20.08 27.77
CA THR A 603 -12.23 -20.51 27.95
C THR A 603 -11.58 -19.96 29.22
N ARG A 604 -10.67 -20.74 29.81
CA ARG A 604 -9.82 -20.31 30.94
C ARG A 604 -8.47 -19.80 30.45
N VAL A 605 -7.99 -18.67 30.97
CA VAL A 605 -6.64 -18.18 30.69
C VAL A 605 -5.60 -19.15 31.27
N VAL A 606 -4.61 -19.54 30.48
CA VAL A 606 -3.48 -20.41 30.89
C VAL A 606 -2.13 -19.69 30.82
N ALA A 607 -1.99 -18.67 29.96
CA ALA A 607 -0.84 -17.78 29.91
C ALA A 607 -1.25 -16.34 29.56
N THR A 608 -0.44 -15.35 29.94
CA THR A 608 -0.68 -13.94 29.62
C THR A 608 0.65 -13.22 29.38
N PHE A 609 0.72 -12.46 28.29
CA PHE A 609 1.90 -11.71 27.86
C PHE A 609 1.54 -10.25 27.64
N GLY A 610 2.41 -9.33 28.09
CA GLY A 610 2.09 -7.90 28.12
C GLY A 610 1.07 -7.53 29.21
N ALA A 611 0.44 -6.35 29.08
CA ALA A 611 -0.49 -5.80 30.06
C ALA A 611 -1.55 -4.89 29.41
N GLY A 612 -2.61 -4.58 30.15
CA GLY A 612 -3.64 -3.63 29.70
C GLY A 612 -4.46 -4.13 28.49
N PRO A 613 -4.97 -3.21 27.63
CA PRO A 613 -5.70 -3.57 26.42
C PRO A 613 -4.88 -4.37 25.41
N ASP A 614 -3.56 -4.14 25.37
CA ASP A 614 -2.64 -4.68 24.36
C ASP A 614 -2.09 -6.08 24.70
N ARG A 615 -2.46 -6.65 25.87
CA ARG A 615 -1.99 -7.98 26.30
C ARG A 615 -2.46 -9.10 25.36
N ILE A 616 -1.72 -10.19 25.33
CA ILE A 616 -2.11 -11.43 24.66
C ILE A 616 -2.38 -12.49 25.72
N GLU A 617 -3.55 -13.11 25.68
CA GLU A 617 -3.92 -14.21 26.58
C GLU A 617 -4.02 -15.49 25.77
N ILE A 618 -3.30 -16.54 26.19
CA ILE A 618 -3.56 -17.89 25.68
C ILE A 618 -4.59 -18.52 26.61
N ARG A 619 -5.68 -18.99 26.02
CA ARG A 619 -6.86 -19.49 26.75
C ARG A 619 -7.18 -20.89 26.25
N ARG A 620 -7.58 -21.77 27.16
CA ARG A 620 -7.88 -23.18 26.89
C ARG A 620 -9.37 -23.46 27.07
N VAL A 621 -9.93 -24.25 26.15
CA VAL A 621 -11.29 -24.80 26.23
C VAL A 621 -11.32 -25.91 27.30
N PRO A 622 -12.19 -25.84 28.32
CA PRO A 622 -12.40 -26.95 29.25
C PRO A 622 -13.01 -28.16 28.53
N ASP A 623 -12.60 -29.37 28.93
CA ASP A 623 -13.05 -30.64 28.35
C ASP A 623 -12.99 -30.65 26.81
N SER A 624 -11.86 -30.21 26.24
CA SER A 624 -11.73 -30.03 24.78
C SER A 624 -11.80 -31.35 23.99
N ALA A 625 -11.61 -31.29 22.67
CA ALA A 625 -11.51 -32.51 21.86
C ALA A 625 -10.23 -33.29 22.18
N GLY A 626 -9.11 -32.60 22.40
CA GLY A 626 -7.83 -33.18 22.81
C GLY A 626 -7.86 -33.85 24.19
N ASP A 627 -8.61 -33.30 25.17
CA ASP A 627 -8.75 -33.92 26.51
C ASP A 627 -9.58 -35.23 26.52
N ARG A 628 -10.13 -35.63 25.37
CA ARG A 628 -10.98 -36.82 25.20
C ARG A 628 -10.43 -37.83 24.18
N ARG A 629 -9.18 -37.66 23.75
CA ARG A 629 -8.43 -38.57 22.88
C ARG A 629 -7.24 -39.17 23.63
#